data_AF-A0A934SCX0-F1
#
_entry.id   AF-A0A934SCX0-F1
#
_cell.length_a   1.000
_cell.length_b   1.000
_cell.length_c   1.000
_cell.angle_alpha   90.00
_cell.angle_beta   90.00
_cell.angle_gamma   90.00
#
_symmetry.space_group_name_H-M   'P 1'
#
loop_
_entity.id
_entity.type
_entity.pdbx_description
1 polymer ?
#
loop_
_entity_poly.entity_id
_entity_poly.type
_entity_poly.pdbx_seq_one_letter_code
_entity_poly.pdbx_strand_id
1 'polypeptide(L)'
;MAIIDTFLKLMLERRAEKLVLVSEQTPFLLRGGEHVELSMPSLPDEMMRRLANEMREGDSADKGTYLASDGDLFGYRISEGNPGWRIEMFMAGNESLNPRQHQDSVKLQPAADEHDFEASRSTAPDPELLALLDHALLKNASDLFISSGKPPRIRLNGKIVALNESSPHAKQILDLLPDDEAHHELTKSGSVDFSASWKMPDGPHRIRINVFQHLDGVAAALRPIRRKIPLLSELSLPENLHQLATFSDGLVLVTGVAGSGKSTTLAALVDYLNRTRSKHIITIEDPVEYEHREIQCLIHQREVGRNVDSFAGGLRAALRESPDVILLGELRDLDTISAALTAAETGHLVLATLHAGGASTAVNRIVDVFPGHQQTHIRMQLSLSLRAVLSQRLLPSRTGGLVPAIEKLLVTPAVANGIREGHDHFMRNAMLAGTDSGMITLERSLATLVRDRLIDREVALRTAVDPQLLQHLLNS
;
A
#
# COMPACT_ATOMS: atom_id res chain seq x y z
N MET A 1 33.69 6.89 -22.19
CA MET A 1 32.79 7.48 -21.19
C MET A 1 32.26 8.75 -21.80
N ALA A 2 30.93 8.90 -21.91
CA ALA A 2 30.36 10.11 -22.49
C ALA A 2 30.72 11.31 -21.61
N ILE A 3 30.94 12.49 -22.21
CA ILE A 3 31.31 13.69 -21.43
C ILE A 3 30.23 13.99 -20.38
N ILE A 4 28.97 13.74 -20.71
CA ILE A 4 27.83 13.92 -19.81
C ILE A 4 27.91 13.02 -18.56
N ASP A 5 28.39 11.79 -18.66
CA ASP A 5 28.56 10.88 -17.52
C ASP A 5 29.50 11.44 -16.44
N THR A 6 30.50 12.24 -16.87
CA THR A 6 31.44 12.86 -15.93
C THR A 6 30.74 13.91 -15.07
N PHE A 7 29.84 14.69 -15.67
CA PHE A 7 29.03 15.66 -14.94
C PHE A 7 28.00 14.99 -14.03
N LEU A 8 27.43 13.88 -14.46
CA LEU A 8 26.47 13.10 -13.67
C LEU A 8 27.12 12.48 -12.43
N LYS A 9 28.32 11.93 -12.56
CA LYS A 9 29.10 11.48 -11.39
C LYS A 9 29.37 12.63 -10.42
N LEU A 10 29.76 13.80 -10.92
CA LEU A 10 30.00 14.95 -10.07
C LEU A 10 28.72 15.41 -9.34
N MET A 11 27.58 15.37 -10.02
CA MET A 11 26.26 15.66 -9.43
C MET A 11 25.96 14.68 -8.28
N LEU A 12 26.18 13.38 -8.48
CA LEU A 12 25.99 12.34 -7.46
C LEU A 12 26.96 12.49 -6.27
N GLU A 13 28.25 12.67 -6.54
CA GLU A 13 29.29 12.85 -5.51
C GLU A 13 29.00 14.06 -4.61
N ARG A 14 28.50 15.15 -5.20
CA ARG A 14 28.15 16.37 -4.47
C ARG A 14 26.75 16.36 -3.88
N ARG A 15 25.99 15.27 -4.07
CA ARG A 15 24.60 15.10 -3.64
C ARG A 15 23.72 16.27 -4.10
N ALA A 16 23.88 16.65 -5.36
CA ALA A 16 23.08 17.70 -5.99
C ALA A 16 21.78 17.14 -6.57
N GLU A 17 20.72 17.93 -6.52
CA GLU A 17 19.39 17.59 -7.02
C GLU A 17 19.29 17.77 -8.53
N LYS A 18 20.05 18.74 -9.07
CA LYS A 18 20.02 19.10 -10.49
C LYS A 18 21.40 19.54 -10.96
N LEU A 19 21.75 19.14 -12.17
CA LEU A 19 22.85 19.67 -12.97
C LEU A 19 22.29 20.59 -14.05
N VAL A 20 22.90 21.73 -14.25
CA VAL A 20 22.53 22.66 -15.31
C VAL A 20 23.77 23.05 -16.11
N LEU A 21 23.67 22.87 -17.42
CA LEU A 21 24.67 23.25 -18.41
C LEU A 21 24.05 24.30 -19.33
N VAL A 22 24.71 25.44 -19.52
CA VAL A 22 24.26 26.52 -20.40
C VAL A 22 25.42 26.98 -21.26
N SER A 23 25.15 27.23 -22.54
CA SER A 23 26.15 27.69 -23.50
C SER A 23 26.78 29.01 -23.05
N GLU A 24 28.10 29.09 -23.18
CA GLU A 24 28.95 30.21 -22.76
C GLU A 24 28.89 30.54 -21.27
N GLN A 25 28.36 29.64 -20.43
CA GLN A 25 28.34 29.78 -18.97
C GLN A 25 29.07 28.63 -18.27
N THR A 26 29.53 28.90 -17.06
CA THR A 26 30.10 27.88 -16.18
C THR A 26 29.00 26.90 -15.74
N PRO A 27 29.18 25.58 -15.93
CA PRO A 27 28.28 24.57 -15.40
C PRO A 27 28.03 24.73 -13.90
N PHE A 28 26.83 24.41 -13.44
CA PHE A 28 26.50 24.49 -12.02
C PHE A 28 25.56 23.39 -11.56
N LEU A 29 25.55 23.17 -10.25
CA LEU A 29 24.69 22.24 -9.55
C LEU A 29 23.69 23.00 -8.67
N LEU A 30 22.47 22.46 -8.53
CA LEU A 30 21.52 22.89 -7.49
C LEU A 30 21.52 21.88 -6.35
N ARG A 31 21.69 22.36 -5.12
CA ARG A 31 21.66 21.54 -3.91
C ARG A 31 20.96 22.30 -2.80
N GLY A 32 19.83 21.80 -2.31
CA GLY A 32 19.07 22.46 -1.24
C GLY A 32 18.63 23.88 -1.59
N GLY A 33 18.39 24.15 -2.88
CA GLY A 33 18.05 25.49 -3.40
C GLY A 33 19.23 26.43 -3.67
N GLU A 34 20.47 26.04 -3.36
CA GLU A 34 21.67 26.86 -3.63
C GLU A 34 22.31 26.54 -4.99
N HIS A 35 22.83 27.59 -5.63
CA HIS A 35 23.55 27.52 -6.90
C HIS A 35 25.06 27.34 -6.66
N VAL A 36 25.59 26.18 -7.05
CA VAL A 36 27.00 25.82 -6.83
C VAL A 36 27.70 25.66 -8.18
N GLU A 37 28.48 26.66 -8.58
CA GLU A 37 29.28 26.61 -9.81
C GLU A 37 30.36 25.53 -9.75
N LEU A 38 30.59 24.85 -10.87
CA LEU A 38 31.66 23.89 -11.03
C LEU A 38 32.97 24.60 -11.34
N SER A 39 34.07 24.12 -10.74
CA SER A 39 35.40 24.70 -10.94
C SER A 39 35.99 24.29 -12.30
N MET A 40 35.44 24.84 -13.38
CA MET A 40 35.84 24.56 -14.75
C MET A 40 35.47 25.74 -15.68
N PRO A 41 36.07 25.85 -16.88
CA PRO A 41 35.70 26.90 -17.83
C PRO A 41 34.26 26.75 -18.35
N SER A 42 33.73 27.84 -18.92
CA SER A 42 32.43 27.82 -19.60
C SER A 42 32.41 26.83 -20.76
N LEU A 43 31.23 26.29 -21.04
CA LEU A 43 31.05 25.33 -22.14
C LEU A 43 30.70 26.08 -23.44
N PRO A 44 31.52 25.94 -24.50
CA PRO A 44 31.22 26.54 -25.80
C PRO A 44 29.92 26.00 -26.40
N ASP A 45 29.18 26.84 -27.13
CA ASP A 45 27.89 26.47 -27.73
C ASP A 45 27.99 25.21 -28.64
N GLU A 46 29.08 25.06 -29.40
CA GLU A 46 29.30 23.85 -30.23
C GLU A 46 29.39 22.56 -29.40
N MET A 47 29.99 22.63 -28.21
CA MET A 47 30.09 21.50 -27.29
C MET A 47 28.73 21.18 -26.68
N MET A 48 27.96 22.19 -26.31
CA MET A 48 26.60 22.03 -25.79
C MET A 48 25.66 21.40 -26.81
N ARG A 49 25.77 21.80 -28.08
CA ARG A 49 25.01 21.19 -29.18
C ARG A 49 25.35 19.71 -29.38
N ARG A 50 26.64 19.34 -29.25
CA ARG A 50 27.06 17.92 -29.32
C ARG A 50 26.48 17.10 -28.17
N LEU A 51 26.58 17.60 -26.94
CA LEU A 51 26.01 16.95 -25.75
C LEU A 51 24.49 16.75 -25.89
N ALA A 52 23.78 17.79 -26.34
CA ALA A 52 22.33 17.71 -26.55
C ALA A 52 21.95 16.65 -27.59
N ASN A 53 22.71 16.54 -28.68
CA ASN A 53 22.46 15.53 -29.72
C ASN A 53 22.82 14.11 -29.27
N GLU A 54 23.90 13.95 -28.50
CA GLU A 54 24.27 12.66 -27.91
C GLU A 54 23.19 12.15 -26.95
N MET A 55 22.60 13.04 -26.15
CA MET A 55 21.55 12.69 -25.20
C MET A 55 20.19 12.37 -25.83
N ARG A 56 19.96 12.79 -27.09
CA ARG A 56 18.68 12.62 -27.78
C ARG A 56 18.52 11.27 -28.49
N GLU A 57 19.53 10.39 -28.55
CA GLU A 57 19.56 9.07 -29.23
C GLU A 57 18.32 8.72 -30.09
N GLY A 58 18.16 9.41 -31.23
CA GLY A 58 17.14 9.10 -32.24
C GLY A 58 15.72 9.63 -31.98
N ASP A 59 15.44 10.23 -30.83
CA ASP A 59 14.17 10.88 -30.52
C ASP A 59 14.32 12.41 -30.60
N SER A 60 13.33 13.09 -31.21
CA SER A 60 13.36 14.55 -31.38
C SER A 60 12.91 15.30 -30.12
N ALA A 61 12.82 14.60 -28.98
CA ALA A 61 12.22 15.11 -27.76
C ALA A 61 13.19 16.02 -26.98
N ASP A 62 12.70 17.20 -26.61
CA ASP A 62 13.38 18.18 -25.74
C ASP A 62 13.42 17.76 -24.26
N LYS A 63 12.95 16.55 -23.95
CA LYS A 63 12.91 15.97 -22.61
C LYS A 63 12.87 14.45 -22.69
N GLY A 64 13.50 13.79 -21.74
CA GLY A 64 13.56 12.33 -21.73
C GLY A 64 14.31 11.80 -20.52
N THR A 65 14.76 10.55 -20.64
CA THR A 65 15.62 9.90 -19.66
C THR A 65 16.94 9.50 -20.30
N TYR A 66 18.03 9.63 -19.56
CA TYR A 66 19.39 9.27 -19.95
C TYR A 66 19.89 8.19 -18.99
N LEU A 67 20.28 7.03 -19.53
CA LEU A 67 20.89 5.94 -18.77
C LEU A 67 22.41 6.15 -18.78
N ALA A 68 22.98 6.50 -17.62
CA ALA A 68 24.41 6.69 -17.47
C ALA A 68 25.16 5.36 -17.59
N SER A 69 26.45 5.43 -17.94
CA SER A 69 27.30 4.24 -18.16
C SER A 69 27.41 3.29 -16.94
N ASP A 70 27.14 3.77 -15.73
CA ASP A 70 27.12 2.99 -14.48
C ASP A 70 25.75 2.43 -14.11
N GLY A 71 24.73 2.65 -14.94
CA GLY A 71 23.38 2.12 -14.79
C GLY A 71 22.39 3.04 -14.06
N ASP A 72 22.83 4.22 -13.62
CA ASP A 72 21.96 5.21 -13.01
C ASP A 72 21.10 5.94 -14.07
N LEU A 73 19.80 6.12 -13.78
CA LEU A 73 18.85 6.75 -14.69
C LEU A 73 18.59 8.20 -14.29
N PHE A 74 18.77 9.12 -15.24
CA PHE A 74 18.57 10.56 -15.06
C PHE A 74 17.45 11.07 -15.96
N GLY A 75 16.60 11.96 -15.46
CA GLY A 75 15.75 12.78 -16.31
C GLY A 75 16.54 13.92 -16.92
N TYR A 76 16.25 14.28 -18.17
CA TYR A 76 16.84 15.45 -18.81
C TYR A 76 15.79 16.36 -19.45
N ARG A 77 16.15 17.63 -19.57
CA ARG A 77 15.44 18.64 -20.37
C ARG A 77 16.45 19.46 -21.16
N ILE A 78 16.23 19.58 -22.46
CA ILE A 78 17.06 20.32 -23.39
C ILE A 78 16.22 21.46 -23.95
N SER A 79 16.80 22.66 -24.03
CA SER A 79 16.17 23.81 -24.66
C SER A 79 17.19 24.62 -25.43
N GLU A 80 16.78 25.21 -26.55
CA GLU A 80 17.58 26.11 -27.37
C GLU A 80 16.99 27.52 -27.26
N GLY A 81 17.80 28.50 -26.87
CA GLY A 81 17.35 29.87 -26.63
C GLY A 81 18.52 30.86 -26.59
N ASN A 82 18.35 32.02 -25.96
CA ASN A 82 19.45 32.95 -25.67
C ASN A 82 19.87 32.74 -24.21
N PRO A 83 21.12 32.32 -23.89
CA PRO A 83 22.37 32.45 -24.67
C PRO A 83 22.84 31.23 -25.46
N GLY A 84 21.98 30.27 -25.76
CA GLY A 84 22.27 29.12 -26.63
C GLY A 84 21.55 27.87 -26.16
N TRP A 85 22.22 26.73 -26.22
CA TRP A 85 21.74 25.47 -25.66
C TRP A 85 21.77 25.46 -24.13
N ARG A 86 20.72 24.90 -23.53
CA ARG A 86 20.59 24.63 -22.10
C ARG A 86 20.19 23.19 -21.88
N ILE A 87 20.96 22.46 -21.07
CA ILE A 87 20.71 21.08 -20.68
C ILE A 87 20.54 21.04 -19.17
N GLU A 88 19.42 20.50 -18.71
CA GLU A 88 19.14 20.26 -17.31
C GLU A 88 19.04 18.76 -17.07
N MET A 89 19.73 18.26 -16.05
CA MET A 89 19.66 16.86 -15.66
C MET A 89 19.32 16.74 -14.18
N PHE A 90 18.54 15.73 -13.84
CA PHE A 90 18.06 15.48 -12.48
C PHE A 90 17.86 13.98 -12.29
N MET A 91 17.83 13.51 -11.05
CA MET A 91 17.57 12.08 -10.77
C MET A 91 16.18 11.70 -11.31
N ALA A 92 16.09 10.61 -12.08
CA ALA A 92 14.80 10.14 -12.59
C ALA A 92 13.91 9.72 -11.40
N GLY A 93 12.99 10.61 -11.02
CA GLY A 93 12.23 10.53 -9.77
C GLY A 93 11.83 11.90 -9.22
N ASN A 94 12.56 12.97 -9.58
CA ASN A 94 12.20 14.37 -9.34
C ASN A 94 11.72 15.01 -10.66
N GLU A 95 10.59 15.71 -10.63
CA GLU A 95 9.87 16.35 -11.75
C GLU A 95 9.13 15.45 -12.76
N SER A 96 7.80 15.61 -12.70
CA SER A 96 6.80 15.24 -13.69
C SER A 96 7.11 15.80 -15.08
N LEU A 97 7.42 14.94 -16.04
CA LEU A 97 7.37 15.27 -17.47
C LEU A 97 6.04 14.78 -18.03
N ASN A 98 5.16 15.72 -18.34
CA ASN A 98 3.87 15.47 -18.97
C ASN A 98 4.03 15.59 -20.51
N PRO A 99 3.94 14.54 -21.33
CA PRO A 99 3.89 14.67 -22.78
C PRO A 99 2.43 14.48 -23.25
N ARG A 100 1.88 15.48 -23.93
CA ARG A 100 0.61 15.33 -24.65
C ARG A 100 0.84 15.40 -26.16
N GLN A 101 0.19 14.43 -26.82
CA GLN A 101 -0.35 14.43 -28.19
C GLN A 101 0.55 13.90 -29.32
N HIS A 102 0.36 12.61 -29.62
CA HIS A 102 -0.05 12.22 -30.97
C HIS A 102 -1.41 11.51 -30.89
N GLN A 103 -2.37 12.05 -31.62
CA GLN A 103 -3.65 11.44 -31.92
C GLN A 103 -3.40 10.29 -32.90
N ASP A 104 -3.83 9.08 -32.56
CA ASP A 104 -4.55 8.24 -33.50
C ASP A 104 -5.50 7.31 -32.72
N SER A 105 -6.75 7.34 -33.16
CA SER A 105 -7.93 6.89 -32.45
C SER A 105 -8.12 5.37 -32.50
N VAL A 106 -8.08 4.73 -31.34
CA VAL A 106 -8.92 3.56 -31.03
C VAL A 106 -9.79 3.95 -29.84
N LYS A 107 -11.10 4.13 -30.08
CA LYS A 107 -12.08 4.49 -29.04
C LYS A 107 -12.23 3.34 -28.04
N LEU A 108 -11.45 3.38 -26.97
CA LEU A 108 -11.85 2.80 -25.68
C LEU A 108 -12.59 3.90 -24.92
N GLN A 109 -13.81 3.61 -24.48
CA GLN A 109 -14.55 4.47 -23.57
C GLN A 109 -13.71 4.73 -22.31
N PRO A 110 -13.67 5.95 -21.78
CA PRO A 110 -13.00 6.19 -20.51
C PRO A 110 -13.69 5.36 -19.43
N ALA A 111 -12.88 4.72 -18.58
CA ALA A 111 -13.36 4.13 -17.33
C ALA A 111 -14.05 5.23 -16.50
N ALA A 112 -15.18 4.88 -15.89
CA ALA A 112 -15.97 5.77 -15.06
C ALA A 112 -15.13 6.29 -13.87
N ASP A 113 -15.20 7.62 -13.70
CA ASP A 113 -15.05 8.37 -12.46
C ASP A 113 -13.72 8.28 -11.70
N GLU A 114 -12.67 8.91 -12.25
CA GLU A 114 -11.62 9.54 -11.46
C GLU A 114 -11.95 11.04 -11.30
N HIS A 115 -12.53 11.41 -10.15
CA HIS A 115 -12.71 12.82 -9.80
C HIS A 115 -11.41 13.37 -9.24
N ASP A 116 -10.70 14.12 -10.08
CA ASP A 116 -9.65 15.02 -9.62
C ASP A 116 -10.33 16.12 -8.77
N PHE A 117 -9.95 16.21 -7.49
CA PHE A 117 -10.69 17.01 -6.49
C PHE A 117 -10.74 18.50 -6.85
N GLU A 118 -9.74 19.00 -7.57
CA GLU A 118 -9.70 20.37 -8.11
C GLU A 118 -10.32 20.50 -9.50
N ALA A 119 -10.38 19.44 -10.32
CA ALA A 119 -10.74 19.55 -11.75
C ALA A 119 -12.19 19.18 -12.07
N SER A 120 -12.88 18.41 -11.22
CA SER A 120 -14.27 17.96 -11.48
C SER A 120 -15.36 18.76 -10.76
N ARG A 121 -15.02 19.84 -10.05
CA ARG A 121 -16.00 20.59 -9.25
C ARG A 121 -16.56 21.81 -9.98
N SER A 122 -17.84 22.10 -9.74
CA SER A 122 -18.45 23.39 -10.07
C SER A 122 -17.95 24.52 -9.15
N THR A 123 -17.43 24.19 -7.95
CA THR A 123 -16.90 25.14 -6.95
C THR A 123 -15.72 24.56 -6.16
N ALA A 124 -14.70 25.38 -5.89
CA ALA A 124 -13.55 24.96 -5.08
C ALA A 124 -13.97 24.69 -3.62
N PRO A 125 -13.40 23.66 -2.96
CA PRO A 125 -13.66 23.39 -1.55
C PRO A 125 -13.27 24.58 -0.66
N ASP A 126 -13.99 24.75 0.44
CA ASP A 126 -13.74 25.84 1.39
C ASP A 126 -12.29 25.76 1.96
N PRO A 127 -11.49 26.85 1.87
CA PRO A 127 -10.11 26.88 2.37
C PRO A 127 -9.93 26.50 3.84
N GLU A 128 -10.92 26.78 4.70
CA GLU A 128 -10.86 26.39 6.11
C GLU A 128 -10.96 24.88 6.27
N LEU A 129 -11.81 24.24 5.46
CA LEU A 129 -11.91 22.79 5.41
C LEU A 129 -10.64 22.16 4.83
N LEU A 130 -9.98 22.86 3.90
CA LEU A 130 -8.67 22.45 3.40
C LEU A 130 -7.64 22.40 4.53
N ALA A 131 -7.54 23.46 5.32
CA ALA A 131 -6.59 23.54 6.42
C ALA A 131 -6.82 22.45 7.49
N LEU A 132 -8.07 22.05 7.74
CA LEU A 132 -8.40 20.96 8.67
C LEU A 132 -7.82 19.62 8.23
N LEU A 133 -7.86 19.35 6.93
CA LEU A 133 -7.37 18.11 6.38
C LEU A 133 -5.84 18.06 6.38
N ASP A 134 -5.20 19.16 6.01
CA ASP A 134 -3.74 19.32 6.10
C ASP A 134 -3.27 19.10 7.55
N HIS A 135 -3.97 19.69 8.52
CA HIS A 135 -3.69 19.52 9.95
C HIS A 135 -3.85 18.05 10.40
N ALA A 136 -4.89 17.36 9.92
CA ALA A 136 -5.10 15.94 10.20
C ALA A 136 -3.98 15.06 9.63
N LEU A 137 -3.58 15.30 8.38
CA LEU A 137 -2.49 14.59 7.68
C LEU A 137 -1.14 14.81 8.38
N LEU A 138 -0.80 16.07 8.69
CA LEU A 138 0.44 16.43 9.40
C LEU A 138 0.55 15.78 10.78
N LYS A 139 -0.57 15.59 11.48
CA LYS A 139 -0.63 14.90 12.77
C LYS A 139 -0.65 13.37 12.65
N ASN A 140 -0.59 12.80 11.44
CA ASN A 140 -0.77 11.37 11.17
C ASN A 140 -2.07 10.82 11.78
N ALA A 141 -3.16 11.60 11.72
CA ALA A 141 -4.48 11.15 12.15
C ALA A 141 -5.00 10.03 11.24
N SER A 142 -5.65 9.02 11.83
CA SER A 142 -6.27 7.95 11.05
C SER A 142 -7.61 8.37 10.44
N ASP A 143 -8.29 9.32 11.06
CA ASP A 143 -9.60 9.82 10.64
C ASP A 143 -9.75 11.29 11.05
N LEU A 144 -10.41 12.09 10.21
CA LEU A 144 -10.94 13.42 10.50
C LEU A 144 -12.47 13.35 10.49
N PHE A 145 -13.11 13.88 11.54
CA PHE A 145 -14.55 13.96 11.69
C PHE A 145 -14.97 15.42 11.72
N ILE A 146 -15.91 15.76 10.84
CA ILE A 146 -16.52 17.08 10.78
C ILE A 146 -18.03 16.94 10.91
N SER A 147 -18.66 17.84 11.66
CA SER A 147 -20.12 17.87 11.81
C SER A 147 -20.58 19.30 11.90
N SER A 148 -21.70 19.61 11.26
CA SER A 148 -22.23 20.96 11.22
C SER A 148 -22.42 21.52 12.64
N GLY A 149 -21.80 22.66 12.92
CA GLY A 149 -21.92 23.35 14.21
C GLY A 149 -21.17 22.72 15.39
N LYS A 150 -20.34 21.69 15.16
CA LYS A 150 -19.52 21.06 16.21
C LYS A 150 -18.02 21.19 15.89
N PRO A 151 -17.15 21.34 16.91
CA PRO A 151 -15.71 21.41 16.67
C PRO A 151 -15.21 20.14 15.95
N PRO A 152 -14.33 20.28 14.94
CA PRO A 152 -13.77 19.14 14.22
C PRO A 152 -12.96 18.26 15.16
N ARG A 153 -12.91 16.95 14.86
CA ARG A 153 -12.22 15.96 15.69
C ARG A 153 -11.34 15.08 14.84
N ILE A 154 -10.22 14.63 15.39
CA ILE A 154 -9.33 13.68 14.73
C ILE A 154 -9.16 12.43 15.59
N ARG A 155 -8.88 11.29 14.95
CA ARG A 155 -8.46 10.07 15.64
C ARG A 155 -6.94 9.95 15.63
N LEU A 156 -6.34 9.98 16.81
CA LEU A 156 -4.91 9.78 17.04
C LEU A 156 -4.71 8.60 17.97
N ASN A 157 -3.94 7.59 17.54
CA ASN A 157 -3.63 6.39 18.33
C ASN A 157 -4.89 5.74 18.95
N GLY A 158 -5.96 5.65 18.15
CA GLY A 158 -7.25 5.07 18.55
C GLY A 158 -8.18 6.01 19.35
N LYS A 159 -7.68 7.13 19.87
CA LYS A 159 -8.46 8.10 20.66
C LYS A 159 -8.98 9.25 19.80
N ILE A 160 -10.23 9.66 20.03
CA ILE A 160 -10.82 10.84 19.37
C ILE A 160 -10.47 12.08 20.19
N VAL A 161 -9.90 13.08 19.54
CA VAL A 161 -9.48 14.36 20.15
C VAL A 161 -10.11 15.51 19.36
N ALA A 162 -10.66 16.51 20.05
CA ALA A 162 -11.16 17.71 19.41
C ALA A 162 -10.00 18.62 18.96
N LEU A 163 -10.11 19.18 17.77
CA LEU A 163 -9.25 20.25 17.29
C LEU A 163 -9.76 21.59 17.81
N ASN A 164 -8.85 22.53 18.06
CA ASN A 164 -9.18 23.87 18.50
C ASN A 164 -9.38 24.79 17.28
N GLU A 165 -10.36 24.44 16.45
CA GLU A 165 -10.66 25.10 15.16
C GLU A 165 -12.15 25.44 15.09
N SER A 166 -12.54 26.32 14.17
CA SER A 166 -13.94 26.70 13.96
C SER A 166 -14.81 25.49 13.60
N SER A 167 -16.04 25.47 14.12
CA SER A 167 -17.03 24.46 13.75
C SER A 167 -17.47 24.67 12.29
N PRO A 168 -17.36 23.66 11.41
CA PRO A 168 -17.80 23.82 10.03
C PRO A 168 -19.31 23.99 9.93
N HIS A 169 -19.76 24.73 8.93
CA HIS A 169 -21.15 24.89 8.55
C HIS A 169 -21.61 23.74 7.66
N ALA A 170 -22.92 23.45 7.66
CA ALA A 170 -23.50 22.42 6.80
C ALA A 170 -23.14 22.58 5.31
N LYS A 171 -23.12 23.82 4.81
CA LYS A 171 -22.73 24.09 3.42
C LYS A 171 -21.29 23.65 3.12
N GLN A 172 -20.34 23.98 4.00
CA GLN A 172 -18.93 23.60 3.82
C GLN A 172 -18.76 22.07 3.74
N ILE A 173 -19.56 21.32 4.50
CA ILE A 173 -19.54 19.85 4.47
C ILE A 173 -20.18 19.32 3.19
N LEU A 174 -21.29 19.91 2.75
CA LEU A 174 -21.95 19.53 1.49
C LEU A 174 -21.08 19.83 0.27
N ASP A 175 -20.28 20.89 0.32
CA ASP A 175 -19.28 21.22 -0.70
C ASP A 175 -18.17 20.14 -0.80
N LEU A 176 -18.11 19.13 0.08
CA LEU A 176 -17.23 17.97 -0.12
C LEU A 176 -17.70 17.03 -1.22
N LEU A 177 -19.00 17.01 -1.54
CA LEU A 177 -19.57 16.09 -2.52
C LEU A 177 -19.02 16.39 -3.92
N PRO A 178 -18.74 15.36 -4.72
CA PRO A 178 -18.07 15.51 -6.01
C PRO A 178 -18.97 16.12 -7.10
N ASP A 179 -20.27 15.86 -7.05
CA ASP A 179 -21.23 16.20 -8.10
C ASP A 179 -22.69 16.18 -7.58
N ASP A 180 -23.63 16.55 -8.47
CA ASP A 180 -25.06 16.57 -8.18
C ASP A 180 -25.65 15.17 -7.95
N GLU A 181 -25.06 14.11 -8.50
CA GLU A 181 -25.51 12.73 -8.28
C GLU A 181 -25.26 12.31 -6.83
N ALA A 182 -24.08 12.62 -6.29
CA ALA A 182 -23.74 12.44 -4.89
C ALA A 182 -24.65 13.29 -3.97
N HIS A 183 -25.01 14.52 -4.37
CA HIS A 183 -26.03 15.29 -3.62
C HIS A 183 -27.39 14.59 -3.60
N HIS A 184 -27.82 14.05 -4.74
CA HIS A 184 -29.08 13.34 -4.85
C HIS A 184 -29.07 12.04 -4.03
N GLU A 185 -27.97 11.29 -4.09
CA GLU A 185 -27.78 10.07 -3.30
C GLU A 185 -27.82 10.38 -1.81
N LEU A 186 -27.09 11.40 -1.32
CA LEU A 186 -27.14 11.80 0.09
C LEU A 186 -28.56 12.11 0.56
N THR A 187 -29.36 12.76 -0.29
CA THR A 187 -30.76 13.09 0.01
C THR A 187 -31.66 11.85 0.05
N LYS A 188 -31.38 10.85 -0.79
CA LYS A 188 -32.19 9.65 -0.96
C LYS A 188 -31.84 8.54 0.04
N SER A 189 -30.55 8.27 0.24
CA SER A 189 -30.03 7.16 1.06
C SER A 189 -29.61 7.62 2.46
N GLY A 190 -29.34 8.91 2.65
CA GLY A 190 -28.83 9.49 3.88
C GLY A 190 -27.30 9.45 4.00
N SER A 191 -26.57 8.83 3.07
CA SER A 191 -25.10 8.82 3.07
C SER A 191 -24.49 8.54 1.71
N VAL A 192 -23.30 9.10 1.45
CA VAL A 192 -22.50 8.85 0.24
C VAL A 192 -21.05 8.59 0.63
N ASP A 193 -20.45 7.60 0.01
CA ASP A 193 -19.06 7.20 0.21
C ASP A 193 -18.30 7.27 -1.11
N PHE A 194 -17.17 7.97 -1.13
CA PHE A 194 -16.35 8.13 -2.32
C PHE A 194 -14.89 8.36 -1.96
N SER A 195 -14.00 8.29 -2.94
CA SER A 195 -12.58 8.61 -2.80
C SER A 195 -12.23 9.85 -3.61
N ALA A 196 -11.42 10.73 -3.02
CA ALA A 196 -10.88 11.92 -3.67
C ALA A 196 -9.34 11.96 -3.58
N SER A 197 -8.70 12.70 -4.49
CA SER A 197 -7.27 12.99 -4.45
C SER A 197 -7.04 14.41 -3.91
N TRP A 198 -6.25 14.54 -2.86
CA TRP A 198 -6.00 15.79 -2.16
C TRP A 198 -4.58 16.29 -2.36
N LYS A 199 -4.40 17.50 -2.89
CA LYS A 199 -3.06 18.00 -3.21
C LYS A 199 -2.38 18.59 -1.97
N MET A 200 -1.29 17.97 -1.53
CA MET A 200 -0.37 18.48 -0.51
C MET A 200 0.95 18.93 -1.14
N PRO A 201 1.81 19.68 -0.42
CA PRO A 201 3.15 20.05 -0.90
C PRO A 201 4.04 18.87 -1.29
N ASP A 202 3.85 17.70 -0.68
CA ASP A 202 4.57 16.46 -0.97
C ASP A 202 3.91 15.59 -2.06
N GLY A 203 2.81 16.07 -2.66
CA GLY A 203 2.09 15.43 -3.76
C GLY A 203 0.61 15.21 -3.46
N PRO A 204 -0.13 14.54 -4.37
CA PRO A 204 -1.52 14.17 -4.11
C PRO A 204 -1.60 13.18 -2.93
N HIS A 205 -2.70 13.11 -2.20
CA HIS A 205 -2.99 12.16 -1.14
C HIS A 205 -4.39 11.65 -1.36
N ARG A 206 -4.57 10.33 -1.48
CA ARG A 206 -5.92 9.79 -1.64
C ARG A 206 -6.63 9.79 -0.29
N ILE A 207 -7.91 10.15 -0.30
CA ILE A 207 -8.72 10.28 0.91
C ILE A 207 -10.09 9.69 0.62
N ARG A 208 -10.54 8.78 1.48
CA ARG A 208 -11.90 8.29 1.48
C ARG A 208 -12.78 9.25 2.28
N ILE A 209 -13.89 9.67 1.70
CA ILE A 209 -14.82 10.63 2.29
C ILE A 209 -16.18 9.95 2.38
N ASN A 210 -16.74 9.89 3.58
CA ASN A 210 -18.11 9.50 3.82
C ASN A 210 -18.89 10.71 4.32
N VAL A 211 -19.84 11.22 3.54
CA VAL A 211 -20.74 12.31 3.93
C VAL A 211 -22.09 11.70 4.28
N PHE A 212 -22.68 12.08 5.42
CA PHE A 212 -23.90 11.46 5.91
C PHE A 212 -24.78 12.44 6.70
N GLN A 213 -26.08 12.16 6.71
CA GLN A 213 -27.06 12.85 7.54
C GLN A 213 -27.10 12.24 8.95
N HIS A 214 -27.26 13.08 9.95
CA HIS A 214 -27.50 12.68 11.34
C HIS A 214 -28.50 13.64 12.00
N LEU A 215 -28.84 13.40 13.27
CA LEU A 215 -29.88 14.14 13.99
C LEU A 215 -29.74 15.67 13.94
N ASP A 216 -28.50 16.19 13.98
CA ASP A 216 -28.25 17.64 14.04
C ASP A 216 -27.85 18.25 12.68
N GLY A 217 -28.01 17.51 11.58
CA GLY A 217 -27.71 17.97 10.22
C GLY A 217 -26.76 17.04 9.47
N VAL A 218 -25.78 17.61 8.79
CA VAL A 218 -24.81 16.89 7.96
C VAL A 218 -23.45 16.76 8.64
N ALA A 219 -22.80 15.63 8.42
CA ALA A 219 -21.46 15.33 8.91
C ALA A 219 -20.65 14.62 7.82
N ALA A 220 -19.32 14.59 7.99
CA ALA A 220 -18.45 13.76 7.20
C ALA A 220 -17.34 13.11 8.03
N ALA A 221 -16.95 11.92 7.61
CA ALA A 221 -15.75 11.22 8.08
C ALA A 221 -14.77 11.09 6.91
N LEU A 222 -13.56 11.59 7.09
CA LEU A 222 -12.50 11.59 6.10
C LEU A 222 -11.37 10.69 6.60
N ARG A 223 -10.91 9.76 5.75
CA ARG A 223 -9.85 8.81 6.06
C ARG A 223 -8.74 8.89 5.00
N PRO A 224 -7.56 9.40 5.33
CA PRO A 224 -6.40 9.34 4.45
C PRO A 224 -6.03 7.89 4.10
N ILE A 225 -5.81 7.63 2.81
CA ILE A 225 -5.26 6.37 2.29
C ILE A 225 -3.74 6.47 2.33
N ARG A 226 -3.09 5.41 2.83
CA ARG A 226 -1.66 5.47 3.14
C ARG A 226 -0.82 5.21 1.89
N ARG A 227 0.11 6.11 1.58
CA ARG A 227 1.12 5.93 0.51
C ARG A 227 2.39 5.28 0.98
N LYS A 228 2.82 5.62 2.20
CA LYS A 228 4.00 5.02 2.79
C LYS A 228 3.65 3.63 3.30
N ILE A 229 4.01 2.63 2.52
CA ILE A 229 3.99 1.23 2.93
C ILE A 229 5.24 0.99 3.79
N PRO A 230 5.10 0.55 5.05
CA PRO A 230 6.25 0.19 5.86
C PRO A 230 6.96 -1.02 5.25
N LEU A 231 8.29 -1.04 5.33
CA LEU A 231 9.07 -2.21 4.95
C LEU A 231 8.77 -3.37 5.90
N LEU A 232 8.91 -4.61 5.45
CA LEU A 232 8.72 -5.79 6.31
C LEU A 232 9.60 -5.75 7.57
N SER A 233 10.82 -5.22 7.45
CA SER A 233 11.75 -5.04 8.57
C SER A 233 11.31 -3.97 9.59
N GLU A 234 10.47 -3.02 9.18
CA GLU A 234 9.94 -1.96 10.06
C GLU A 234 8.74 -2.44 10.89
N LEU A 235 8.14 -3.59 10.55
CA LEU A 235 6.92 -4.08 11.20
C LEU A 235 7.14 -4.78 12.55
N SER A 236 8.39 -4.88 13.03
CA SER A 236 8.74 -5.71 14.21
C SER A 236 8.24 -7.15 14.06
N LEU A 237 8.24 -7.64 12.82
CA LEU A 237 7.91 -9.03 12.48
C LEU A 237 9.20 -9.81 12.20
N PRO A 238 9.19 -11.16 12.30
CA PRO A 238 10.37 -11.95 12.00
C PRO A 238 10.88 -11.76 10.57
N GLU A 239 12.21 -11.70 10.40
CA GLU A 239 12.88 -11.39 9.13
C GLU A 239 12.47 -12.33 7.97
N ASN A 240 12.12 -13.58 8.28
CA ASN A 240 11.75 -14.59 7.30
C ASN A 240 10.29 -14.50 6.81
N LEU A 241 9.54 -13.45 7.14
CA LEU A 241 8.16 -13.30 6.64
C LEU A 241 8.06 -13.07 5.13
N HIS A 242 9.10 -12.53 4.49
CA HIS A 242 9.12 -12.35 3.04
C HIS A 242 8.89 -13.68 2.29
N GLN A 243 9.23 -14.82 2.90
CA GLN A 243 9.00 -16.16 2.34
C GLN A 243 7.52 -16.43 2.04
N LEU A 244 6.60 -15.79 2.77
CA LEU A 244 5.16 -15.90 2.55
C LEU A 244 4.74 -15.36 1.17
N ALA A 245 5.50 -14.43 0.59
CA ALA A 245 5.24 -13.89 -0.74
C ALA A 245 5.99 -14.64 -1.84
N THR A 246 6.94 -15.53 -1.51
CA THR A 246 7.81 -16.18 -2.50
C THR A 246 7.32 -17.54 -3.00
N PHE A 247 6.19 -18.03 -2.50
CA PHE A 247 5.57 -19.24 -3.04
C PHE A 247 5.25 -19.04 -4.54
N SER A 248 5.37 -20.10 -5.34
CA SER A 248 4.98 -20.09 -6.75
C SER A 248 3.47 -19.93 -6.93
N ASP A 249 2.72 -20.59 -6.05
CA ASP A 249 1.28 -20.74 -6.11
C ASP A 249 0.71 -21.10 -4.73
N GLY A 250 -0.61 -21.07 -4.62
CA GLY A 250 -1.35 -21.50 -3.44
C GLY A 250 -1.90 -20.33 -2.63
N LEU A 251 -2.48 -20.65 -1.48
CA LEU A 251 -3.16 -19.70 -0.60
C LEU A 251 -2.31 -19.38 0.62
N VAL A 252 -2.09 -18.10 0.88
CA VAL A 252 -1.48 -17.58 2.11
C VAL A 252 -2.50 -16.71 2.83
N LEU A 253 -2.75 -17.04 4.09
CA LEU A 253 -3.73 -16.34 4.91
C LEU A 253 -3.05 -15.48 5.96
N VAL A 254 -3.39 -14.19 5.99
CA VAL A 254 -3.06 -13.30 7.12
C VAL A 254 -4.32 -13.09 7.94
N THR A 255 -4.30 -13.48 9.21
CA THR A 255 -5.50 -13.54 10.04
C THR A 255 -5.38 -12.72 11.31
N GLY A 256 -6.53 -12.38 11.89
CA GLY A 256 -6.63 -11.57 13.09
C GLY A 256 -7.88 -10.70 13.12
N VAL A 257 -8.16 -10.12 14.28
CA VAL A 257 -9.29 -9.22 14.49
C VAL A 257 -9.14 -7.91 13.69
N ALA A 258 -10.16 -7.07 13.69
CA ALA A 258 -10.05 -5.72 13.13
C ALA A 258 -8.92 -4.94 13.83
N GLY A 259 -8.12 -4.20 13.05
CA GLY A 259 -6.99 -3.43 13.58
C GLY A 259 -5.77 -4.25 14.02
N SER A 260 -5.67 -5.54 13.66
CA SER A 260 -4.52 -6.39 14.02
C SER A 260 -3.30 -6.26 13.09
N GLY A 261 -3.32 -5.35 12.11
CA GLY A 261 -2.18 -5.12 11.19
C GLY A 261 -2.15 -6.00 9.94
N LYS A 262 -3.24 -6.73 9.62
CA LYS A 262 -3.32 -7.64 8.45
C LYS A 262 -3.01 -6.94 7.13
N SER A 263 -3.76 -5.87 6.83
CA SER A 263 -3.64 -5.11 5.59
C SER A 263 -2.25 -4.48 5.47
N THR A 264 -1.70 -3.96 6.58
CA THR A 264 -0.31 -3.45 6.62
C THR A 264 0.71 -4.53 6.28
N THR A 265 0.55 -5.75 6.81
CA THR A 265 1.45 -6.87 6.51
C THR A 265 1.34 -7.30 5.06
N LEU A 266 0.11 -7.42 4.53
CA LEU A 266 -0.09 -7.77 3.13
C LEU A 266 0.48 -6.70 2.18
N ALA A 267 0.27 -5.42 2.48
CA ALA A 267 0.86 -4.32 1.72
C ALA A 267 2.40 -4.40 1.74
N ALA A 268 3.02 -4.68 2.89
CA ALA A 268 4.46 -4.85 2.98
C ALA A 268 4.97 -6.08 2.18
N LEU A 269 4.20 -7.18 2.12
CA LEU A 269 4.53 -8.35 1.30
C LEU A 269 4.42 -8.05 -0.20
N VAL A 270 3.40 -7.30 -0.62
CA VAL A 270 3.23 -6.85 -2.01
C VAL A 270 4.33 -5.86 -2.41
N ASP A 271 4.67 -4.90 -1.54
CA ASP A 271 5.79 -3.96 -1.76
C ASP A 271 7.12 -4.71 -1.85
N TYR A 272 7.35 -5.73 -1.01
CA TYR A 272 8.52 -6.61 -1.14
C TYR A 272 8.59 -7.29 -2.52
N LEU A 273 7.47 -7.84 -3.02
CA LEU A 273 7.42 -8.43 -4.36
C LEU A 273 7.71 -7.40 -5.45
N ASN A 274 7.07 -6.23 -5.36
CA ASN A 274 7.23 -5.13 -6.30
C ASN A 274 8.67 -4.61 -6.39
N ARG A 275 9.48 -4.78 -5.34
CA ARG A 275 10.90 -4.39 -5.31
C ARG A 275 11.86 -5.50 -5.72
N THR A 276 11.41 -6.74 -5.78
CA THR A 276 12.31 -7.91 -5.91
C THR A 276 11.97 -8.82 -7.09
N ARG A 277 10.83 -8.61 -7.75
CA ARG A 277 10.30 -9.48 -8.81
C ARG A 277 9.66 -8.64 -9.92
N SER A 278 9.60 -9.21 -11.12
CA SER A 278 8.82 -8.68 -12.25
C SER A 278 7.59 -9.56 -12.41
N LYS A 279 6.47 -9.17 -11.80
CA LYS A 279 5.20 -9.91 -11.79
C LYS A 279 4.02 -9.00 -12.08
N HIS A 280 2.91 -9.57 -12.51
CA HIS A 280 1.60 -8.91 -12.52
C HIS A 280 0.86 -9.20 -11.22
N ILE A 281 0.57 -8.16 -10.45
CA ILE A 281 -0.15 -8.24 -9.18
C ILE A 281 -1.52 -7.57 -9.34
N ILE A 282 -2.59 -8.28 -8.99
CA ILE A 282 -3.94 -7.71 -8.93
C ILE A 282 -4.40 -7.70 -7.47
N THR A 283 -4.86 -6.55 -6.97
CA THR A 283 -5.50 -6.45 -5.66
C THR A 283 -7.00 -6.22 -5.82
N ILE A 284 -7.80 -6.86 -4.98
CA ILE A 284 -9.23 -6.64 -4.88
C ILE A 284 -9.54 -6.34 -3.42
N GLU A 285 -9.97 -5.12 -3.11
CA GLU A 285 -10.03 -4.56 -1.76
C GLU A 285 -11.37 -3.82 -1.51
N ASP A 286 -11.75 -3.66 -0.24
CA ASP A 286 -12.97 -2.94 0.18
C ASP A 286 -12.74 -2.20 1.51
N PRO A 287 -12.27 -0.94 1.48
CA PRO A 287 -11.72 -0.20 0.34
C PRO A 287 -10.23 -0.52 0.14
N VAL A 288 -9.58 0.13 -0.83
CA VAL A 288 -8.11 0.14 -0.92
C VAL A 288 -7.50 0.85 0.29
N GLU A 289 -6.63 0.17 1.05
CA GLU A 289 -6.00 0.73 2.26
C GLU A 289 -4.63 1.38 2.01
N TYR A 290 -3.86 0.80 1.08
CA TYR A 290 -2.52 1.26 0.70
C TYR A 290 -2.44 1.43 -0.81
N GLU A 291 -1.82 2.53 -1.25
CA GLU A 291 -1.54 2.76 -2.67
C GLU A 291 -0.17 2.17 -3.02
N HIS A 292 -0.16 1.20 -3.94
CA HIS A 292 1.05 0.56 -4.43
C HIS A 292 1.56 1.26 -5.68
N ARG A 293 2.68 2.00 -5.56
CA ARG A 293 3.37 2.55 -6.73
C ARG A 293 4.17 1.46 -7.42
N GLU A 294 4.04 1.34 -8.73
CA GLU A 294 4.80 0.38 -9.54
C GLU A 294 6.32 0.66 -9.49
N ILE A 295 7.10 -0.41 -9.31
CA ILE A 295 8.58 -0.36 -9.31
C ILE A 295 9.12 -1.39 -10.30
N GLN A 296 8.97 -2.69 -10.00
CA GLN A 296 9.30 -3.78 -10.92
C GLN A 296 8.07 -4.61 -11.33
N CYS A 297 7.01 -4.59 -10.52
CA CYS A 297 5.74 -5.26 -10.84
C CYS A 297 4.78 -4.31 -11.54
N LEU A 298 3.93 -4.86 -12.41
CA LEU A 298 2.69 -4.24 -12.86
C LEU A 298 1.63 -4.47 -11.77
N ILE A 299 1.00 -3.41 -11.26
CA ILE A 299 0.06 -3.52 -10.13
C ILE A 299 -1.28 -2.87 -10.48
N HIS A 300 -2.33 -3.69 -10.53
CA HIS A 300 -3.70 -3.21 -10.71
C HIS A 300 -4.50 -3.38 -9.42
N GLN A 301 -4.85 -2.26 -8.77
CA GLN A 301 -5.69 -2.26 -7.58
C GLN A 301 -7.15 -1.98 -7.93
N ARG A 302 -8.05 -2.84 -7.46
CA ARG A 302 -9.49 -2.78 -7.76
C ARG A 302 -10.29 -2.70 -6.46
N GLU A 303 -11.08 -1.65 -6.33
CA GLU A 303 -11.97 -1.46 -5.18
C GLU A 303 -13.37 -2.05 -5.47
N VAL A 304 -13.90 -2.81 -4.52
CA VAL A 304 -15.27 -3.35 -4.58
C VAL A 304 -16.29 -2.21 -4.48
N GLY A 305 -17.34 -2.27 -5.28
CA GLY A 305 -18.35 -1.22 -5.43
C GLY A 305 -17.95 -0.10 -6.39
N ARG A 306 -16.65 0.01 -6.75
CA ARG A 306 -16.16 1.04 -7.68
C ARG A 306 -15.59 0.46 -8.97
N ASN A 307 -14.61 -0.42 -8.88
CA ASN A 307 -13.95 -1.03 -10.04
C ASN A 307 -14.49 -2.44 -10.34
N VAL A 308 -15.07 -3.10 -9.33
CA VAL A 308 -15.71 -4.42 -9.43
C VAL A 308 -16.94 -4.48 -8.55
N ASP A 309 -17.96 -5.24 -8.95
CA ASP A 309 -19.21 -5.33 -8.19
C ASP A 309 -19.06 -6.13 -6.88
N SER A 310 -18.14 -7.08 -6.83
CA SER A 310 -17.92 -7.96 -5.66
C SER A 310 -16.53 -8.58 -5.67
N PHE A 311 -16.08 -9.09 -4.52
CA PHE A 311 -14.83 -9.85 -4.41
C PHE A 311 -14.79 -11.07 -5.33
N ALA A 312 -15.83 -11.91 -5.28
CA ALA A 312 -15.92 -13.10 -6.12
C ALA A 312 -15.96 -12.76 -7.62
N GLY A 313 -16.71 -11.72 -8.01
CA GLY A 313 -16.76 -11.24 -9.40
C GLY A 313 -15.41 -10.71 -9.88
N GLY A 314 -14.78 -9.85 -9.08
CA GLY A 314 -13.46 -9.30 -9.38
C GLY A 314 -12.39 -10.38 -9.49
N LEU A 315 -12.43 -11.39 -8.62
CA LEU A 315 -11.48 -12.50 -8.64
C LEU A 315 -11.62 -13.38 -9.88
N ARG A 316 -12.85 -13.70 -10.29
CA ARG A 316 -13.11 -14.44 -11.53
C ARG A 316 -12.64 -13.67 -12.77
N ALA A 317 -12.77 -12.34 -12.76
CA ALA A 317 -12.23 -11.49 -13.83
C ALA A 317 -10.70 -11.49 -13.82
N ALA A 318 -10.08 -11.32 -12.64
CA ALA A 318 -8.63 -11.33 -12.45
C ALA A 318 -7.98 -12.59 -13.03
N LEU A 319 -8.60 -13.77 -12.92
CA LEU A 319 -8.07 -15.02 -13.51
C LEU A 319 -7.89 -14.98 -15.04
N ARG A 320 -8.52 -14.03 -15.73
CA ARG A 320 -8.37 -13.82 -17.19
C ARG A 320 -7.48 -12.64 -17.54
N GLU A 321 -6.95 -11.95 -16.53
CA GLU A 321 -6.09 -10.77 -16.65
C GLU A 321 -4.61 -11.16 -16.55
N SER A 322 -4.30 -12.47 -16.57
CA SER A 322 -2.94 -13.02 -16.48
C SER A 322 -2.13 -12.55 -15.24
N PRO A 323 -2.67 -12.61 -14.01
CA PRO A 323 -1.93 -12.27 -12.80
C PRO A 323 -0.95 -13.38 -12.40
N ASP A 324 0.16 -13.01 -11.79
CA ASP A 324 1.03 -13.95 -11.06
C ASP A 324 0.63 -14.02 -9.58
N VAL A 325 0.16 -12.91 -9.01
CA VAL A 325 -0.23 -12.79 -7.60
C VAL A 325 -1.55 -12.05 -7.50
N ILE A 326 -2.47 -12.59 -6.69
CA ILE A 326 -3.76 -11.97 -6.41
C ILE A 326 -3.86 -11.68 -4.91
N LEU A 327 -4.08 -10.42 -4.54
CA LEU A 327 -4.42 -10.02 -3.18
C LEU A 327 -5.93 -9.88 -3.04
N LEU A 328 -6.51 -10.55 -2.06
CA LEU A 328 -7.92 -10.44 -1.69
C LEU A 328 -8.05 -9.80 -0.30
N GLY A 329 -8.76 -8.69 -0.24
CA GLY A 329 -8.96 -7.91 0.97
C GLY A 329 -9.52 -8.75 2.12
N GLU A 330 -10.55 -9.56 1.90
CA GLU A 330 -11.05 -10.50 2.90
C GLU A 330 -11.79 -11.71 2.28
N LEU A 331 -11.70 -12.86 2.93
CA LEU A 331 -12.52 -14.05 2.67
C LEU A 331 -13.73 -14.08 3.62
N ARG A 332 -14.88 -13.56 3.17
CA ARG A 332 -16.10 -13.49 4.01
C ARG A 332 -17.13 -14.57 3.71
N ASP A 333 -17.45 -14.74 2.44
CA ASP A 333 -18.55 -15.57 1.97
C ASP A 333 -18.07 -16.78 1.18
N LEU A 334 -19.00 -17.72 0.96
CA LEU A 334 -18.77 -18.97 0.26
C LEU A 334 -18.22 -18.74 -1.16
N ASP A 335 -18.81 -17.79 -1.90
CA ASP A 335 -18.45 -17.53 -3.30
C ASP A 335 -17.02 -17.02 -3.43
N THR A 336 -16.63 -16.10 -2.56
CA THR A 336 -15.28 -15.53 -2.51
C THR A 336 -14.26 -16.58 -2.08
N ILE A 337 -14.55 -17.37 -1.05
CA ILE A 337 -13.68 -18.45 -0.59
C ILE A 337 -13.50 -19.52 -1.66
N SER A 338 -14.59 -19.93 -2.31
CA SER A 338 -14.57 -20.91 -3.40
C SER A 338 -13.68 -20.42 -4.56
N ALA A 339 -13.88 -19.18 -5.01
CA ALA A 339 -13.08 -18.59 -6.07
C ALA A 339 -11.59 -18.45 -5.69
N ALA A 340 -11.27 -18.12 -4.42
CA ALA A 340 -9.90 -18.06 -3.92
C ALA A 340 -9.22 -19.42 -3.92
N LEU A 341 -9.92 -20.49 -3.52
CA LEU A 341 -9.40 -21.85 -3.57
C LEU A 341 -9.15 -22.31 -5.01
N THR A 342 -10.07 -22.01 -5.94
CA THR A 342 -9.86 -22.30 -7.36
C THR A 342 -8.66 -21.53 -7.93
N ALA A 343 -8.50 -20.24 -7.60
CA ALA A 343 -7.35 -19.45 -8.04
C ALA A 343 -6.02 -20.04 -7.53
N ALA A 344 -5.97 -20.40 -6.24
CA ALA A 344 -4.81 -21.03 -5.62
C ALA A 344 -4.48 -22.40 -6.23
N GLU A 345 -5.48 -23.21 -6.56
CA GLU A 345 -5.31 -24.53 -7.20
C GLU A 345 -4.85 -24.44 -8.65
N THR A 346 -5.23 -23.36 -9.36
CA THR A 346 -4.90 -23.13 -10.77
C THR A 346 -3.54 -22.47 -10.97
N GLY A 347 -2.68 -22.45 -9.95
CA GLY A 347 -1.28 -22.03 -10.07
C GLY A 347 -1.02 -20.56 -9.74
N HIS A 348 -1.99 -19.83 -9.19
CA HIS A 348 -1.80 -18.45 -8.74
C HIS A 348 -1.39 -18.40 -7.28
N LEU A 349 -0.54 -17.45 -6.90
CA LEU A 349 -0.34 -17.11 -5.50
C LEU A 349 -1.47 -16.18 -5.04
N VAL A 350 -2.30 -16.64 -4.11
CA VAL A 350 -3.38 -15.86 -3.51
C VAL A 350 -2.98 -15.45 -2.10
N LEU A 351 -2.88 -14.14 -1.87
CA LEU A 351 -2.70 -13.54 -0.56
C LEU A 351 -4.07 -13.04 -0.07
N ALA A 352 -4.55 -13.51 1.08
CA ALA A 352 -5.87 -13.10 1.55
C ALA A 352 -5.92 -12.85 3.05
N THR A 353 -6.87 -12.02 3.49
CA THR A 353 -7.16 -11.88 4.91
C THR A 353 -8.39 -12.68 5.37
N LEU A 354 -8.38 -13.07 6.64
CA LEU A 354 -9.51 -13.71 7.29
C LEU A 354 -9.63 -13.25 8.75
N HIS A 355 -10.83 -12.97 9.22
CA HIS A 355 -11.09 -12.76 10.65
C HIS A 355 -11.09 -14.11 11.41
N ALA A 356 -9.94 -14.50 11.91
CA ALA A 356 -9.74 -15.68 12.74
C ALA A 356 -8.70 -15.40 13.84
N GLY A 357 -8.78 -16.14 14.95
CA GLY A 357 -7.93 -15.91 16.13
C GLY A 357 -6.62 -16.70 16.15
N GLY A 358 -6.43 -17.60 15.17
CA GLY A 358 -5.31 -18.54 15.07
C GLY A 358 -5.45 -19.43 13.82
N ALA A 359 -4.40 -20.19 13.51
CA ALA A 359 -4.30 -20.98 12.30
C ALA A 359 -5.38 -22.07 12.17
N SER A 360 -5.62 -22.85 13.23
CA SER A 360 -6.68 -23.88 13.22
C SER A 360 -8.07 -23.25 13.04
N THR A 361 -8.34 -22.13 13.72
CA THR A 361 -9.62 -21.43 13.58
C THR A 361 -9.81 -20.84 12.19
N ALA A 362 -8.73 -20.45 11.50
CA ALA A 362 -8.79 -19.96 10.14
C ALA A 362 -9.20 -21.06 9.16
N VAL A 363 -8.59 -22.24 9.29
CA VAL A 363 -8.94 -23.43 8.51
C VAL A 363 -10.41 -23.81 8.72
N ASN A 364 -10.85 -23.90 9.97
CA ASN A 364 -12.25 -24.27 10.25
C ASN A 364 -13.22 -23.23 9.73
N ARG A 365 -12.94 -21.93 9.89
CA ARG A 365 -13.81 -20.87 9.37
C ARG A 365 -13.98 -20.95 7.84
N ILE A 366 -12.94 -21.33 7.10
CA ILE A 366 -13.04 -21.59 5.65
C ILE A 366 -13.91 -22.80 5.36
N VAL A 367 -13.83 -23.87 6.14
CA VAL A 367 -14.63 -25.09 5.92
C VAL A 367 -16.10 -24.87 6.32
N ASP A 368 -16.35 -24.17 7.43
CA ASP A 368 -17.66 -24.06 8.06
C ASP A 368 -18.65 -23.19 7.28
N VAL A 369 -18.18 -22.35 6.35
CA VAL A 369 -19.09 -21.62 5.43
C VAL A 369 -19.75 -22.53 4.41
N PHE A 370 -19.19 -23.73 4.16
CA PHE A 370 -19.73 -24.67 3.19
C PHE A 370 -20.76 -25.62 3.82
N PRO A 371 -21.79 -26.04 3.06
CA PRO A 371 -22.71 -27.08 3.50
C PRO A 371 -21.98 -28.36 3.91
N GLY A 372 -22.48 -29.06 4.94
CA GLY A 372 -21.80 -30.22 5.53
C GLY A 372 -21.36 -31.32 4.53
N HIS A 373 -22.12 -31.54 3.46
CA HIS A 373 -21.77 -32.52 2.42
C HIS A 373 -20.56 -32.12 1.55
N GLN A 374 -20.17 -30.84 1.53
CA GLN A 374 -19.02 -30.32 0.78
C GLN A 374 -17.77 -30.19 1.65
N GLN A 375 -17.91 -30.13 2.97
CA GLN A 375 -16.81 -29.82 3.89
C GLN A 375 -15.62 -30.77 3.75
N THR A 376 -15.86 -32.07 3.56
CA THR A 376 -14.78 -33.05 3.33
C THR A 376 -13.99 -32.74 2.06
N HIS A 377 -14.67 -32.34 0.98
CA HIS A 377 -14.03 -31.94 -0.27
C HIS A 377 -13.23 -30.64 -0.11
N ILE A 378 -13.79 -29.66 0.60
CA ILE A 378 -13.09 -28.39 0.88
C ILE A 378 -11.86 -28.60 1.74
N ARG A 379 -11.90 -29.50 2.75
CA ARG A 379 -10.72 -29.89 3.52
C ARG A 379 -9.64 -30.50 2.64
N MET A 380 -10.01 -31.36 1.69
CA MET A 380 -9.08 -31.91 0.70
C MET A 380 -8.44 -30.81 -0.15
N GLN A 381 -9.25 -29.93 -0.74
CA GLN A 381 -8.76 -28.84 -1.58
C GLN A 381 -7.84 -27.87 -0.82
N LEU A 382 -8.24 -27.50 0.40
CA LEU A 382 -7.45 -26.63 1.27
C LEU A 382 -6.12 -27.28 1.68
N SER A 383 -6.09 -28.59 1.91
CA SER A 383 -4.85 -29.32 2.22
C SER A 383 -3.82 -29.28 1.09
N LEU A 384 -4.27 -29.12 -0.15
CA LEU A 384 -3.42 -29.03 -1.35
C LEU A 384 -3.04 -27.59 -1.67
N SER A 385 -3.93 -26.63 -1.41
CA SER A 385 -3.79 -25.24 -1.85
C SER A 385 -3.18 -24.33 -0.77
N LEU A 386 -3.46 -24.56 0.52
CA LEU A 386 -2.95 -23.72 1.60
C LEU A 386 -1.44 -23.89 1.75
N ARG A 387 -0.70 -22.77 1.82
CA ARG A 387 0.75 -22.74 2.00
C ARG A 387 1.14 -22.30 3.40
N ALA A 388 0.46 -21.28 3.92
CA ALA A 388 0.76 -20.73 5.23
C ALA A 388 -0.43 -19.99 5.85
N VAL A 389 -0.42 -19.90 7.17
CA VAL A 389 -1.31 -19.02 7.95
C VAL A 389 -0.48 -18.19 8.92
N LEU A 390 -0.60 -16.87 8.83
CA LEU A 390 0.00 -15.90 9.76
C LEU A 390 -1.10 -15.21 10.54
N SER A 391 -1.29 -15.58 11.79
CA SER A 391 -2.27 -14.96 12.69
C SER A 391 -1.60 -13.88 13.51
N GLN A 392 -2.22 -12.70 13.62
CA GLN A 392 -1.62 -11.50 14.22
C GLN A 392 -2.50 -10.88 15.30
N ARG A 393 -1.85 -10.35 16.34
CA ARG A 393 -2.46 -9.51 17.40
C ARG A 393 -1.52 -8.35 17.70
N LEU A 394 -2.05 -7.13 17.76
CA LEU A 394 -1.26 -5.97 18.17
C LEU A 394 -1.36 -5.76 19.68
N LEU A 395 -0.22 -5.66 20.34
CA LEU A 395 -0.10 -5.46 21.78
C LEU A 395 0.55 -4.10 22.07
N PRO A 396 0.16 -3.42 23.17
CA PRO A 396 0.82 -2.19 23.58
C PRO A 396 2.29 -2.46 23.92
N SER A 397 3.20 -1.70 23.31
CA SER A 397 4.63 -1.78 23.59
C SER A 397 5.03 -0.91 24.79
N ARG A 398 6.00 -1.38 25.57
CA ARG A 398 6.66 -0.62 26.64
C ARG A 398 7.44 0.58 26.12
N THR A 399 7.87 0.53 24.86
CA THR A 399 8.57 1.63 24.19
C THR A 399 7.61 2.64 23.54
N GLY A 400 6.30 2.48 23.74
CA GLY A 400 5.26 3.24 23.05
C GLY A 400 4.84 2.59 21.72
N GLY A 401 3.60 2.86 21.31
CA GLY A 401 3.02 2.28 20.11
C GLY A 401 2.53 0.84 20.30
N LEU A 402 2.45 0.09 19.19
CA LEU A 402 1.94 -1.28 19.13
C LEU A 402 3.01 -2.20 18.53
N VAL A 403 3.08 -3.44 19.03
CA VAL A 403 3.97 -4.49 18.52
C VAL A 403 3.16 -5.76 18.19
N PRO A 404 3.42 -6.44 17.06
CA PRO A 404 2.70 -7.65 16.70
C PRO A 404 3.19 -8.87 17.46
N ALA A 405 2.28 -9.56 18.15
CA ALA A 405 2.43 -10.96 18.52
C ALA A 405 1.81 -11.84 17.44
N ILE A 406 2.53 -12.87 17.02
CA ILE A 406 2.13 -13.68 15.86
C ILE A 406 2.11 -15.18 16.14
N GLU A 407 1.31 -15.89 15.36
CA GLU A 407 1.37 -17.33 15.16
C GLU A 407 1.58 -17.59 13.66
N LYS A 408 2.58 -18.38 13.30
CA LYS A 408 2.93 -18.69 11.91
C LYS A 408 2.95 -20.19 11.70
N LEU A 409 1.97 -20.69 10.95
CA LEU A 409 1.88 -22.07 10.50
C LEU A 409 2.34 -22.15 9.04
N LEU A 410 3.21 -23.11 8.73
CA LEU A 410 3.51 -23.53 7.36
C LEU A 410 2.84 -24.88 7.09
N VAL A 411 2.24 -25.05 5.91
CA VAL A 411 1.53 -26.29 5.57
C VAL A 411 2.52 -27.31 5.03
N THR A 412 3.05 -28.13 5.93
CA THR A 412 3.84 -29.32 5.58
C THR A 412 2.93 -30.50 5.23
N PRO A 413 3.45 -31.62 4.68
CA PRO A 413 2.64 -32.81 4.43
C PRO A 413 1.89 -33.33 5.67
N ALA A 414 2.49 -33.21 6.86
CA ALA A 414 1.84 -33.58 8.11
C ALA A 414 0.66 -32.64 8.44
N VAL A 415 0.85 -31.32 8.30
CA VAL A 415 -0.21 -30.33 8.51
C VAL A 415 -1.33 -30.51 7.49
N ALA A 416 -0.99 -30.73 6.22
CA ALA A 416 -1.96 -31.03 5.16
C ALA A 416 -2.81 -32.26 5.52
N ASN A 417 -2.18 -33.31 6.06
CA ASN A 417 -2.93 -34.48 6.53
C ASN A 417 -3.89 -34.15 7.68
N GLY A 418 -3.43 -33.37 8.66
CA GLY A 418 -4.29 -32.90 9.75
C GLY A 418 -5.49 -32.07 9.28
N ILE A 419 -5.33 -31.25 8.22
CA ILE A 419 -6.42 -30.50 7.59
C ILE A 419 -7.44 -31.46 6.97
N ARG A 420 -6.98 -32.49 6.23
CA ARG A 420 -7.86 -33.49 5.61
C ARG A 420 -8.70 -34.26 6.63
N GLU A 421 -8.09 -34.64 7.74
CA GLU A 421 -8.73 -35.41 8.81
C GLU A 421 -9.60 -34.56 9.74
N GLY A 422 -9.45 -33.24 9.72
CA GLY A 422 -10.17 -32.34 10.64
C GLY A 422 -9.66 -32.38 12.08
N HIS A 423 -8.37 -32.65 12.26
CA HIS A 423 -7.75 -32.77 13.58
C HIS A 423 -7.14 -31.44 14.05
N ASP A 424 -7.96 -30.54 14.58
CA ASP A 424 -7.56 -29.17 14.93
C ASP A 424 -6.39 -29.08 15.92
N HIS A 425 -6.39 -29.96 16.93
CA HIS A 425 -5.34 -30.04 17.94
C HIS A 425 -3.99 -30.46 17.36
N PHE A 426 -3.99 -31.19 16.25
CA PHE A 426 -2.77 -31.64 15.58
C PHE A 426 -1.96 -30.47 15.04
N MET A 427 -2.63 -29.42 14.53
CA MET A 427 -1.95 -28.26 13.94
C MET A 427 -1.07 -27.52 14.95
N ARG A 428 -1.51 -27.43 16.22
CA ARG A 428 -0.73 -26.82 17.29
C ARG A 428 0.52 -27.64 17.61
N ASN A 429 0.38 -28.96 17.71
CA ASN A 429 1.52 -29.86 17.95
C ASN A 429 2.52 -29.81 16.78
N ALA A 430 2.01 -29.73 15.55
CA ALA A 430 2.83 -29.56 14.36
C ALA A 430 3.62 -28.24 14.39
N MET A 431 3.03 -27.13 14.85
CA MET A 431 3.75 -25.86 15.02
C MET A 431 4.83 -25.93 16.10
N LEU A 432 4.58 -26.62 17.22
CA LEU A 432 5.59 -26.82 18.27
C LEU A 432 6.80 -27.58 17.72
N ALA A 433 6.56 -28.67 16.99
CA ALA A 433 7.60 -29.48 16.36
C ALA A 433 8.28 -28.78 15.17
N GLY A 434 7.57 -27.91 14.46
CA GLY A 434 8.01 -27.24 13.23
C GLY A 434 8.82 -25.97 13.44
N THR A 435 9.37 -25.73 14.64
CA THR A 435 10.15 -24.51 14.94
C THR A 435 11.34 -24.37 13.99
N ASP A 436 12.06 -25.46 13.72
CA ASP A 436 13.24 -25.45 12.83
C ASP A 436 12.89 -25.17 11.37
N SER A 437 11.66 -25.52 10.96
CA SER A 437 11.10 -25.16 9.65
C SER A 437 10.56 -23.73 9.61
N GLY A 438 10.79 -22.93 10.66
CA GLY A 438 10.39 -21.55 10.76
C GLY A 438 8.96 -21.33 11.24
N MET A 439 8.24 -22.35 11.73
CA MET A 439 6.93 -22.15 12.37
C MET A 439 7.07 -21.44 13.72
N ILE A 440 6.04 -20.69 14.11
CA ILE A 440 6.05 -19.90 15.34
C ILE A 440 4.71 -20.07 16.03
N THR A 441 4.72 -20.57 17.27
CA THR A 441 3.54 -20.51 18.13
C THR A 441 3.37 -19.13 18.73
N LEU A 442 2.13 -18.75 19.07
CA LEU A 442 1.88 -17.48 19.75
C LEU A 442 2.69 -17.36 21.05
N GLU A 443 2.78 -18.42 21.84
CA GLU A 443 3.54 -18.40 23.10
C GLU A 443 5.03 -18.15 22.86
N ARG A 444 5.61 -18.68 21.78
CA ARG A 444 7.02 -18.40 21.43
C ARG A 444 7.20 -16.94 21.02
N SER A 445 6.29 -16.40 20.20
CA SER A 445 6.31 -14.97 19.83
C SER A 445 6.19 -14.08 21.07
N LEU A 446 5.26 -14.37 21.97
CA LEU A 446 5.08 -13.65 23.24
C LEU A 446 6.32 -13.73 24.14
N ALA A 447 6.93 -14.91 24.25
CA ALA A 447 8.15 -15.08 25.04
C ALA A 447 9.31 -14.23 24.50
N THR A 448 9.49 -14.17 23.17
CA THR A 448 10.47 -13.29 22.53
C THR A 448 10.19 -11.83 22.86
N LEU A 449 8.95 -11.34 22.68
CA LEU A 449 8.58 -9.95 22.97
C LEU A 449 8.82 -9.55 24.44
N VAL A 450 8.63 -10.48 25.39
CA VAL A 450 8.93 -10.25 26.81
C VAL A 450 10.44 -10.19 27.05
N ARG A 451 11.20 -11.12 26.48
CA ARG A 451 12.67 -11.15 26.61
C ARG A 451 13.33 -9.90 26.03
N ASP A 452 12.81 -9.44 24.90
CA ASP A 452 13.25 -8.20 24.23
C ASP A 452 12.75 -6.93 24.94
N ARG A 453 12.01 -7.08 26.05
CA ARG A 453 11.44 -6.00 26.86
C ARG A 453 10.50 -5.09 26.09
N LEU A 454 9.87 -5.61 25.03
CA LEU A 454 8.87 -4.88 24.24
C LEU A 454 7.50 -4.91 24.89
N ILE A 455 7.14 -5.97 25.61
CA ILE A 455 5.87 -6.08 26.35
C ILE A 455 6.09 -6.52 27.79
N ASP A 456 5.13 -6.23 28.67
CA ASP A 456 5.13 -6.72 30.04
C ASP A 456 4.71 -8.20 30.11
N ARG A 457 5.30 -8.92 31.07
CA ARG A 457 4.99 -10.34 31.32
C ARG A 457 3.50 -10.58 31.56
N GLU A 458 2.83 -9.66 32.25
CA GLU A 458 1.39 -9.73 32.52
C GLU A 458 0.55 -9.64 31.24
N VAL A 459 0.91 -8.72 30.33
CA VAL A 459 0.26 -8.58 29.03
C VAL A 459 0.41 -9.87 28.22
N ALA A 460 1.60 -10.46 28.24
CA ALA A 460 1.86 -11.73 27.55
C ALA A 460 1.01 -12.88 28.12
N LEU A 461 0.97 -13.03 29.44
CA LEU A 461 0.20 -14.09 30.12
C LEU A 461 -1.30 -13.98 29.87
N ARG A 462 -1.85 -12.76 29.82
CA ARG A 462 -3.27 -12.51 29.49
C ARG A 462 -3.61 -12.79 28.02
N THR A 463 -2.62 -12.75 27.14
CA THR A 463 -2.81 -12.92 25.69
C THR A 463 -2.58 -14.36 25.22
N ALA A 464 -1.74 -15.11 25.94
CA ALA A 464 -1.38 -16.48 25.60
C ALA A 464 -2.61 -17.38 25.49
N VAL A 465 -2.59 -18.30 24.51
CA VAL A 465 -3.61 -19.36 24.43
C VAL A 465 -3.27 -20.47 25.43
N ASP A 466 -1.99 -20.73 25.65
CA ASP A 466 -1.48 -21.62 26.70
C ASP A 466 -0.53 -20.85 27.64
N PRO A 467 -1.05 -20.29 28.75
CA PRO A 467 -0.24 -19.59 29.73
C PRO A 467 0.82 -20.48 30.40
N GLN A 468 0.60 -21.80 30.51
CA GLN A 468 1.57 -22.70 31.15
C GLN A 468 2.78 -22.91 30.25
N LEU A 469 2.57 -23.15 28.95
CA LEU A 469 3.64 -23.21 27.96
C LEU A 469 4.42 -21.88 27.91
N LEU A 470 3.73 -20.73 27.93
CA LEU A 470 4.41 -19.44 27.99
C LEU A 470 5.27 -19.30 29.25
N GLN A 471 4.78 -19.70 30.42
CA GLN A 471 5.57 -19.66 31.65
C GLN A 471 6.82 -20.54 31.55
N HIS A 472 6.69 -21.75 31.02
CA HIS A 472 7.84 -22.62 30.78
C HIS A 472 8.86 -21.97 29.85
N LEU A 473 8.40 -21.41 28.73
CA LEU A 473 9.26 -20.70 27.78
C LEU A 473 9.94 -19.49 28.40
N LEU A 474 9.31 -18.76 29.31
CA LEU A 474 9.92 -17.60 29.97
C LEU A 474 10.97 -17.98 31.02
N ASN A 475 10.87 -19.19 31.60
CA ASN A 475 11.80 -19.70 32.60
C ASN A 475 12.96 -20.51 31.99
N SER A 476 12.83 -20.85 30.69
CA SER A 476 13.89 -21.47 29.87
C SER A 476 14.76 -20.39 29.25
#